data_AF-A0A3L7SWJ1-F1
#
_entry.id   AF-A0A3L7SWJ1-F1
#
_cell.length_a   1.000
_cell.length_b   1.000
_cell.length_c   1.000
_cell.angle_alpha   90.00
_cell.angle_beta   90.00
_cell.angle_gamma   90.00
#
_symmetry.space_group_name_H-M   'P 1'
#
loop_
_entity.id
_entity.type
_entity.pdbx_description
1 polymer ?
#
loop_
_entity_poly.entity_id
_entity_poly.type
_entity_poly.pdbx_seq_one_letter_code
_entity_poly.pdbx_strand_id
1 'polypeptide(L)'
;MPAVTITNISCYQFAALSELKALRQRLLVQCKANELKGTILLSTEGINMFVAGIREHVDALVAELHAVPGLEGLKPKYSESAEQPFRRMLVRIKKEIIAFGVEGIEPAKYTSPRLEPKVLKQWLDEGRPVILYDTRNDYEVKLGTFKGAVIAGIDSFRDFPAAVAKLPPEMKHAQVVSFCTGGIRCEKAAPFLERAGFEHVWQLDGGILKYFEECGNSHYDGELFVFDQRVGVDPGLHETAWSLCFACRTPLAAEDKTDQRYEENVSCPYCFKATEEQQRQQIDARHAAIRAAVTPLPGSVPYDQARPLNVPEACDQGTVLDCLCALMPHIAREEWLAVCEAGGIVNNEHTPVSAQHIVRAGERYRHLKPAQCEPDVNADIRVLFEDEAIIVVNKPAPLPVHACGRFNRNTLQFILNTVWHPFRPRSVHRLDANTTGVTVLCKTRHFASRVQPQFERGDVEKNYLARVQGHPPNDEFICDAPVSTEAGKLGGRTVDEAGLEAKTEFRVLARDADATALLLVRPLTGRTNQIRIHLWHLGFPIVGDAAYLAGGVVGETQTLAVGDAPLCLHAQRITFTHPLTKERVSFEAEPPGWASVDRSSSLA
;
A
#
# COMPACT_ATOMS: atom_id res chain seq x y z
N MET A 1 -49.94 -1.79 -14.30
CA MET A 1 -49.55 -3.20 -14.12
C MET A 1 -48.59 -3.23 -12.94
N PRO A 2 -48.71 -4.15 -11.97
CA PRO A 2 -47.70 -4.25 -10.92
C PRO A 2 -46.33 -4.50 -11.59
N ALA A 3 -45.29 -3.82 -11.11
CA ALA A 3 -43.94 -4.04 -11.60
C ALA A 3 -43.59 -5.52 -11.36
N VAL A 4 -43.21 -6.24 -12.42
CA VAL A 4 -42.82 -7.65 -12.31
C VAL A 4 -41.44 -7.68 -11.65
N THR A 5 -41.38 -8.13 -10.41
CA THR A 5 -40.12 -8.31 -9.68
C THR A 5 -39.29 -9.42 -10.34
N ILE A 6 -38.01 -9.16 -10.59
CA ILE A 6 -37.07 -10.15 -11.11
C ILE A 6 -36.42 -10.90 -9.96
N THR A 7 -36.44 -12.23 -10.03
CA THR A 7 -35.75 -13.11 -9.11
C THR A 7 -34.35 -13.41 -9.63
N ASN A 8 -33.34 -13.17 -8.80
CA ASN A 8 -31.94 -13.49 -9.06
C ASN A 8 -31.53 -14.67 -8.18
N ILE A 9 -30.89 -15.66 -8.78
CA ILE A 9 -30.25 -16.77 -8.05
C ILE A 9 -28.75 -16.75 -8.21
N SER A 10 -28.06 -17.08 -7.12
CA SER A 10 -26.65 -17.46 -7.13
C SER A 10 -26.44 -18.79 -6.40
N CYS A 11 -25.69 -19.70 -7.01
CA CYS A 11 -25.28 -20.93 -6.36
C CYS A 11 -24.07 -21.56 -7.03
N TYR A 12 -23.42 -22.44 -6.26
CA TYR A 12 -22.40 -23.32 -6.75
C TYR A 12 -22.55 -24.68 -6.08
N GLN A 13 -22.00 -25.71 -6.70
CA GLN A 13 -21.82 -27.02 -6.09
C GLN A 13 -20.62 -27.71 -6.72
N PHE A 14 -19.71 -28.20 -5.88
CA PHE A 14 -18.63 -29.06 -6.30
C PHE A 14 -19.16 -30.50 -6.39
N ALA A 15 -19.08 -31.07 -7.59
CA ALA A 15 -19.56 -32.42 -7.89
C ALA A 15 -18.84 -32.93 -9.14
N ALA A 16 -18.57 -34.23 -9.20
CA ALA A 16 -18.00 -34.83 -10.39
C ALA A 16 -19.03 -34.84 -11.53
N LEU A 17 -18.85 -33.98 -12.53
CA LEU A 17 -19.76 -33.86 -13.66
C LEU A 17 -19.13 -34.42 -14.94
N SER A 18 -19.92 -35.20 -15.68
CA SER A 18 -19.57 -35.76 -16.99
C SER A 18 -20.50 -35.19 -18.08
N GLU A 19 -20.24 -35.53 -19.35
CA GLU A 19 -21.09 -35.14 -20.49
C GLU A 19 -21.38 -33.62 -20.58
N LEU A 20 -20.41 -32.79 -20.16
CA LEU A 20 -20.58 -31.34 -20.01
C LEU A 20 -21.08 -30.65 -21.29
N LYS A 21 -20.73 -31.17 -22.47
CA LYS A 21 -21.21 -30.62 -23.76
C LYS A 21 -22.71 -30.80 -23.93
N ALA A 22 -23.25 -31.97 -23.58
CA ALA A 22 -24.67 -32.25 -23.65
C ALA A 22 -25.43 -31.45 -22.59
N LEU A 23 -24.93 -31.44 -21.34
CA LEU A 23 -25.51 -30.66 -20.25
C LEU A 23 -25.55 -29.15 -20.58
N ARG A 24 -24.46 -28.60 -21.14
CA ARG A 24 -24.40 -27.21 -21.60
C ARG A 24 -25.51 -26.89 -22.61
N GLN A 25 -25.71 -27.76 -23.59
CA GLN A 25 -26.71 -27.56 -24.62
C GLN A 25 -28.13 -27.59 -24.04
N ARG A 26 -28.42 -28.57 -23.18
CA ARG A 26 -29.72 -28.71 -22.51
C ARG A 26 -30.08 -27.49 -21.68
N LEU A 27 -29.18 -27.06 -20.79
CA LEU A 27 -29.38 -25.88 -19.95
C LEU A 27 -29.53 -24.61 -20.77
N LEU A 28 -28.73 -24.42 -21.82
CA LEU A 28 -28.82 -23.23 -22.66
C LEU A 28 -30.17 -23.14 -23.39
N VAL A 29 -30.69 -24.25 -23.90
CA VAL A 29 -32.00 -24.29 -24.58
C VAL A 29 -33.11 -23.96 -23.58
N GLN A 30 -33.11 -24.60 -22.41
CA GLN A 30 -34.12 -24.35 -21.38
C GLN A 30 -34.09 -22.90 -20.88
N CYS A 31 -32.91 -22.37 -20.55
CA CYS A 31 -32.79 -20.99 -20.09
C CYS A 31 -33.27 -19.98 -21.14
N LYS A 32 -32.97 -20.22 -22.42
CA LYS A 32 -33.45 -19.35 -23.51
C LYS A 32 -34.97 -19.43 -23.68
N ALA A 33 -35.55 -20.63 -23.62
CA ALA A 33 -36.99 -20.83 -23.73
C ALA A 33 -37.76 -20.14 -22.60
N ASN A 34 -37.14 -20.03 -21.42
CA ASN A 34 -37.69 -19.36 -20.24
C ASN A 34 -37.19 -17.91 -20.07
N GLU A 35 -36.60 -17.30 -21.10
CA GLU A 35 -36.12 -15.91 -21.07
C GLU A 35 -35.19 -15.56 -19.89
N LEU A 36 -34.49 -16.57 -19.35
CA LEU A 36 -33.52 -16.40 -18.28
C LEU A 36 -32.26 -15.75 -18.85
N LYS A 37 -31.64 -14.86 -18.07
CA LYS A 37 -30.34 -14.26 -18.40
C LYS A 37 -29.37 -14.47 -17.26
N GLY A 38 -28.09 -14.59 -17.57
CA GLY A 38 -27.10 -14.97 -16.57
C GLY A 38 -25.93 -15.75 -17.14
N THR A 39 -25.14 -16.32 -16.25
CA THR A 39 -24.02 -17.19 -16.58
C THR A 39 -24.07 -18.46 -15.74
N ILE A 40 -24.02 -19.62 -16.40
CA ILE A 40 -23.76 -20.92 -15.79
C ILE A 40 -22.36 -21.37 -16.24
N LEU A 41 -21.49 -21.67 -15.28
CA LEU A 41 -20.18 -22.26 -15.49
C LEU A 41 -20.24 -23.74 -15.12
N LEU A 42 -19.82 -24.58 -16.06
CA LEU A 42 -19.69 -26.02 -15.90
C LEU A 42 -18.21 -26.39 -15.94
N SER A 43 -17.78 -27.26 -15.03
CA SER A 43 -16.51 -27.95 -15.08
C SER A 43 -16.70 -29.40 -14.68
N THR A 44 -15.70 -30.25 -14.91
CA THR A 44 -15.66 -31.60 -14.36
C THR A 44 -15.68 -31.59 -12.84
N GLU A 45 -15.28 -30.48 -12.21
CA GLU A 45 -15.34 -30.29 -10.75
C GLU A 45 -16.67 -29.74 -10.22
N GLY A 46 -17.64 -29.38 -11.08
CA GLY A 46 -18.97 -28.95 -10.63
C GLY A 46 -19.62 -27.83 -11.44
N ILE A 47 -20.48 -27.07 -10.77
CA ILE A 47 -21.28 -25.97 -11.34
C ILE A 47 -21.18 -24.69 -10.50
N ASN A 48 -21.20 -23.53 -11.15
CA ASN A 48 -21.33 -22.22 -10.52
C ASN A 48 -22.19 -21.32 -11.40
N MET A 49 -23.18 -20.62 -10.84
CA MET A 49 -24.09 -19.81 -11.63
C MET A 49 -24.61 -18.56 -10.95
N PHE A 50 -24.93 -17.59 -11.80
CA PHE A 50 -25.74 -16.42 -11.50
C PHE A 50 -26.79 -16.29 -12.60
N VAL A 51 -28.07 -16.40 -12.27
CA VAL A 51 -29.17 -16.39 -13.25
C VAL A 51 -30.31 -15.54 -12.73
N ALA A 52 -30.98 -14.81 -13.60
CA ALA A 52 -32.11 -13.97 -13.28
C ALA A 52 -33.27 -14.15 -14.26
N GLY A 53 -34.49 -14.05 -13.75
CA GLY A 53 -35.73 -14.14 -14.51
C GLY A 53 -36.95 -14.02 -13.62
N ILE A 54 -38.13 -14.28 -14.17
CA ILE A 54 -39.34 -14.41 -13.34
C ILE A 54 -39.25 -15.66 -12.46
N ARG A 55 -39.94 -15.66 -11.34
CA ARG A 55 -39.79 -16.69 -10.30
C ARG A 55 -40.06 -18.09 -10.81
N GLU A 56 -41.15 -18.26 -11.56
CA GLU A 56 -41.58 -19.55 -12.11
C GLU A 56 -40.52 -20.17 -13.03
N HIS A 57 -39.87 -19.33 -13.84
CA HIS A 57 -38.82 -19.76 -14.77
C HIS A 57 -37.52 -20.12 -14.05
N VAL A 58 -37.18 -19.39 -12.98
CA VAL A 58 -36.03 -19.70 -12.12
C VAL A 58 -36.26 -21.04 -11.40
N ASP A 59 -37.44 -21.25 -10.84
CA ASP A 59 -37.77 -22.49 -10.13
C ASP A 59 -37.72 -23.70 -11.08
N ALA A 60 -38.16 -23.55 -12.34
CA ALA A 60 -38.04 -24.58 -13.37
C ALA A 60 -36.58 -24.93 -13.72
N LEU A 61 -35.67 -23.96 -13.74
CA LEU A 61 -34.24 -24.21 -13.91
C LEU A 61 -33.67 -24.97 -12.71
N VAL A 62 -34.02 -24.57 -11.49
CA VAL A 62 -33.56 -25.24 -10.26
C VAL A 62 -34.01 -26.70 -10.23
N ALA A 63 -35.25 -26.98 -10.60
CA ALA A 63 -35.78 -28.34 -10.68
C ALA A 63 -35.01 -29.21 -11.69
N GLU A 64 -34.67 -28.69 -12.87
CA GLU A 64 -33.83 -29.40 -13.86
C GLU A 64 -32.45 -29.70 -13.29
N LEU A 65 -31.84 -28.75 -12.56
CA LEU A 65 -30.52 -28.92 -11.98
C LEU A 65 -30.51 -29.99 -10.89
N HIS A 66 -31.55 -30.05 -10.05
CA HIS A 66 -31.71 -31.11 -9.06
C HIS A 66 -31.87 -32.51 -9.67
N ALA A 67 -32.31 -32.61 -10.93
CA ALA A 67 -32.39 -33.87 -11.66
C ALA A 67 -31.05 -34.31 -12.27
N VAL A 68 -30.00 -33.48 -12.21
CA VAL A 68 -28.65 -33.84 -12.68
C VAL A 68 -27.93 -34.65 -11.59
N PRO A 69 -27.41 -35.85 -11.90
CA PRO A 69 -26.65 -36.63 -10.95
C PRO A 69 -25.49 -35.84 -10.33
N GLY A 70 -25.44 -35.80 -9.01
CA GLY A 70 -24.44 -35.05 -8.23
C GLY A 70 -24.81 -33.60 -7.92
N LEU A 71 -25.95 -33.08 -8.40
CA LEU A 71 -26.45 -31.72 -8.13
C LEU A 71 -27.77 -31.70 -7.34
N GLU A 72 -28.19 -32.82 -6.77
CA GLU A 72 -29.45 -32.95 -6.01
C GLU A 72 -29.49 -32.02 -4.80
N GLY A 73 -28.32 -31.77 -4.19
CA GLY A 73 -28.14 -30.92 -3.02
C GLY A 73 -27.95 -29.42 -3.30
N LEU A 74 -28.19 -28.96 -4.53
CA LEU A 74 -27.93 -27.56 -4.91
C LEU A 74 -28.82 -26.62 -4.09
N LYS A 75 -28.21 -25.59 -3.48
CA LYS A 75 -28.90 -24.59 -2.65
C LYS A 75 -28.81 -23.19 -3.26
N PRO A 76 -29.76 -22.78 -4.12
CA PRO A 76 -29.85 -21.41 -4.63
C PRO A 76 -30.08 -20.40 -3.52
N LYS A 77 -29.35 -19.28 -3.58
CA LYS A 77 -29.64 -18.07 -2.81
C LYS A 77 -30.41 -17.10 -3.67
N TYR A 78 -31.46 -16.51 -3.12
CA TYR A 78 -32.39 -15.65 -3.85
C TYR A 78 -32.17 -14.18 -3.48
N SER A 79 -32.33 -13.29 -4.45
CA SER A 79 -32.43 -11.84 -4.25
C SER A 79 -33.32 -11.23 -5.31
N GLU A 80 -33.89 -10.06 -5.04
CA GLU A 80 -34.81 -9.39 -5.95
C GLU A 80 -34.14 -8.19 -6.63
N SER A 81 -34.60 -7.87 -7.85
CA SER A 81 -34.23 -6.65 -8.57
C SER A 81 -35.39 -6.15 -9.41
N ALA A 82 -35.39 -4.84 -9.70
CA ALA A 82 -36.40 -4.24 -10.57
C ALA A 82 -36.26 -4.69 -12.03
N GLU A 83 -35.02 -4.95 -12.47
CA GLU A 83 -34.70 -5.37 -13.83
C GLU A 83 -33.78 -6.59 -13.84
N GLN A 84 -33.70 -7.31 -14.97
CA GLN A 84 -32.75 -8.42 -15.13
C GLN A 84 -31.31 -7.89 -15.20
N PRO A 85 -30.43 -8.19 -14.23
CA PRO A 85 -29.10 -7.59 -14.17
C PRO A 85 -28.09 -8.23 -15.13
N PHE A 86 -28.55 -9.02 -16.10
CA PHE A 86 -27.72 -9.65 -17.13
C PHE A 86 -28.22 -9.30 -18.53
N ARG A 87 -27.30 -9.05 -19.47
CA ARG A 87 -27.65 -8.70 -20.86
C ARG A 87 -27.99 -9.92 -21.73
N ARG A 88 -27.46 -11.09 -21.40
CA ARG A 88 -27.61 -12.33 -22.18
C ARG A 88 -27.45 -13.56 -21.30
N MET A 89 -27.94 -14.70 -21.78
CA MET A 89 -27.68 -16.00 -21.18
C MET A 89 -26.39 -16.62 -21.72
N LEU A 90 -25.55 -17.14 -20.83
CA LEU A 90 -24.33 -17.87 -21.15
C LEU A 90 -24.27 -19.19 -20.38
N VAL A 91 -23.93 -20.28 -21.07
CA VAL A 91 -23.55 -21.54 -20.41
C VAL A 91 -22.17 -21.92 -20.95
N ARG A 92 -21.15 -21.94 -20.09
CA ARG A 92 -19.74 -22.07 -20.49
C ARG A 92 -19.09 -23.24 -19.78
N ILE A 93 -18.30 -24.01 -20.52
CA ILE A 93 -17.43 -25.04 -19.95
C ILE A 93 -16.08 -24.38 -19.63
N LYS A 94 -15.57 -24.62 -18.43
CA LYS A 94 -14.30 -24.10 -17.92
C LYS A 94 -13.47 -25.24 -17.33
N LYS A 95 -12.17 -25.00 -17.13
CA LYS A 95 -11.29 -25.93 -16.39
C LYS A 95 -11.69 -26.02 -14.92
N GLU A 96 -12.10 -24.88 -14.36
CA GLU A 96 -12.52 -24.74 -12.96
C GLU A 96 -13.77 -23.85 -12.93
N ILE A 97 -14.71 -24.14 -12.02
CA ILE A 97 -15.88 -23.28 -11.76
C ILE A 97 -15.52 -22.02 -10.97
N ILE A 98 -14.38 -22.07 -10.28
CA ILE A 98 -13.66 -20.93 -9.71
C ILE A 98 -12.16 -21.14 -9.96
N ALA A 99 -11.57 -20.28 -10.78
CA ALA A 99 -10.19 -20.45 -11.24
C ALA A 99 -9.20 -20.16 -10.11
N PHE A 100 -8.63 -21.22 -9.53
CA PHE A 100 -7.62 -21.13 -8.49
C PHE A 100 -6.22 -21.42 -9.04
N GLY A 101 -6.11 -22.29 -10.05
CA GLY A 101 -4.84 -22.55 -10.75
C GLY A 101 -3.83 -23.37 -9.93
N VAL A 102 -4.29 -24.05 -8.88
CA VAL A 102 -3.47 -24.88 -8.00
C VAL A 102 -3.98 -26.30 -8.05
N GLU A 103 -3.08 -27.25 -8.34
CA GLU A 103 -3.40 -28.66 -8.36
C GLU A 103 -3.53 -29.25 -6.94
N GLY A 104 -4.32 -30.33 -6.83
CA GLY A 104 -4.49 -31.09 -5.59
C GLY A 104 -5.46 -30.50 -4.56
N ILE A 105 -6.16 -29.40 -4.87
CA ILE A 105 -7.28 -28.91 -4.06
C ILE A 105 -8.58 -29.34 -4.73
N GLU A 106 -9.26 -30.32 -4.13
CA GLU A 106 -10.46 -30.95 -4.68
C GLU A 106 -11.65 -30.81 -3.71
N PRO A 107 -12.41 -29.69 -3.78
CA PRO A 107 -13.47 -29.41 -2.79
C PRO A 107 -14.61 -30.43 -2.77
N ALA A 108 -14.78 -31.21 -3.85
CA ALA A 108 -15.73 -32.33 -3.90
C ALA A 108 -15.34 -33.50 -2.97
N LYS A 109 -14.06 -33.64 -2.62
CA LYS A 109 -13.55 -34.68 -1.72
C LYS A 109 -13.45 -34.18 -0.28
N TYR A 110 -12.92 -32.97 -0.12
CA TYR A 110 -12.69 -32.37 1.20
C TYR A 110 -12.71 -30.85 1.13
N THR A 111 -13.31 -30.25 2.15
CA THR A 111 -13.31 -28.81 2.39
C THR A 111 -13.15 -28.57 3.90
N SER A 112 -12.54 -27.45 4.28
CA SER A 112 -12.30 -27.10 5.68
C SER A 112 -13.61 -26.88 6.45
N PRO A 113 -13.59 -26.93 7.80
CA PRO A 113 -14.76 -26.69 8.63
C PRO A 113 -15.49 -25.37 8.33
N ARG A 114 -16.81 -25.43 8.33
CA ARG A 114 -17.69 -24.27 8.11
C ARG A 114 -18.09 -23.63 9.44
N LEU A 115 -18.14 -22.31 9.46
CA LEU A 115 -18.60 -21.52 10.59
C LEU A 115 -19.89 -20.80 10.21
N GLU A 116 -20.96 -21.01 10.97
CA GLU A 116 -22.24 -20.36 10.71
C GLU A 116 -22.18 -18.84 10.97
N PRO A 117 -22.91 -18.01 10.21
CA PRO A 117 -22.91 -16.56 10.37
C PRO A 117 -23.18 -16.08 11.80
N LYS A 118 -24.21 -16.64 12.46
CA LYS A 118 -24.58 -16.25 13.83
C LYS A 118 -23.49 -16.60 14.84
N VAL A 119 -22.78 -17.71 14.63
CA VAL A 119 -21.66 -18.11 15.48
C VAL A 119 -20.48 -17.17 15.28
N LEU A 120 -20.17 -16.80 14.04
CA LEU A 120 -19.14 -15.80 13.77
C LEU A 120 -19.49 -14.45 14.41
N LYS A 121 -20.72 -13.98 14.23
CA LYS A 121 -21.19 -12.73 14.85
C LYS A 121 -21.01 -12.77 16.36
N GLN A 122 -21.40 -13.87 17.00
CA GLN A 122 -21.21 -14.06 18.44
C GLN A 122 -19.73 -13.95 18.83
N TRP A 123 -18.82 -14.60 18.09
CA TRP A 123 -17.39 -14.52 18.39
C TRP A 123 -16.85 -13.09 18.31
N LEU A 124 -17.32 -12.33 17.34
CA LEU A 124 -16.95 -10.92 17.15
C LEU A 124 -17.54 -10.02 18.25
N ASP A 125 -18.80 -10.25 18.62
CA ASP A 125 -19.46 -9.52 19.73
C ASP A 125 -18.75 -9.73 21.07
N GLU A 126 -18.26 -10.96 21.30
CA GLU A 126 -17.51 -11.34 22.51
C GLU A 126 -16.05 -10.85 22.50
N GLY A 127 -15.58 -10.24 21.39
CA GLY A 127 -14.19 -9.80 21.26
C GLY A 127 -13.18 -10.95 21.23
N ARG A 128 -13.60 -12.14 20.80
CA ARG A 128 -12.70 -13.30 20.70
C ARG A 128 -11.59 -13.03 19.69
N PRO A 129 -10.35 -13.49 19.96
CA PRO A 129 -9.26 -13.34 19.01
C PRO A 129 -9.50 -14.23 17.78
N VAL A 130 -9.89 -13.60 16.67
CA VAL A 130 -10.13 -14.24 15.38
C VAL A 130 -9.59 -13.36 14.26
N ILE A 131 -8.98 -13.98 13.26
CA ILE A 131 -8.50 -13.33 12.05
C ILE A 131 -9.53 -13.56 10.95
N LEU A 132 -10.22 -12.50 10.56
CA LEU A 132 -11.08 -12.51 9.38
C LEU A 132 -10.20 -12.32 8.14
N TYR A 133 -10.20 -13.29 7.23
CA TYR A 133 -9.37 -13.23 6.01
C TYR A 133 -10.23 -13.10 4.75
N ASP A 134 -10.17 -11.91 4.13
CA ASP A 134 -10.92 -11.61 2.92
C ASP A 134 -10.21 -12.18 1.68
N THR A 135 -10.84 -13.16 1.05
CA THR A 135 -10.32 -13.87 -0.13
C THR A 135 -10.79 -13.25 -1.45
N ARG A 136 -11.49 -12.11 -1.38
CA ARG A 136 -12.00 -11.39 -2.55
C ARG A 136 -10.91 -10.57 -3.22
N ASN A 137 -11.19 -10.15 -4.46
CA ASN A 137 -10.28 -9.28 -5.19
C ASN A 137 -10.34 -7.85 -4.63
N ASP A 138 -9.28 -7.07 -4.82
CA ASP A 138 -9.16 -5.70 -4.29
C ASP A 138 -10.33 -4.78 -4.68
N TYR A 139 -10.86 -4.92 -5.90
CA TYR A 139 -12.01 -4.12 -6.34
C TYR A 139 -13.31 -4.45 -5.61
N GLU A 140 -13.45 -5.66 -5.06
CA GLU A 140 -14.62 -6.08 -4.28
C GLU A 140 -14.53 -5.51 -2.86
N VAL A 141 -13.33 -5.55 -2.28
CA VAL A 141 -13.02 -5.01 -0.95
C VAL A 141 -13.22 -3.50 -0.90
N LYS A 142 -13.03 -2.79 -2.03
CA LYS A 142 -13.27 -1.34 -2.14
C LYS A 142 -14.70 -0.95 -1.72
N LEU A 143 -15.70 -1.78 -2.01
CA LEU A 143 -17.09 -1.48 -1.66
C LEU A 143 -17.36 -1.67 -0.18
N GLY A 144 -16.68 -2.63 0.45
CA GLY A 144 -16.85 -2.94 1.86
C GLY A 144 -16.21 -4.27 2.25
N THR A 145 -15.95 -4.44 3.54
CA THR A 145 -15.40 -5.67 4.15
C THR A 145 -15.67 -5.69 5.65
N PHE A 146 -15.36 -6.80 6.32
CA PHE A 146 -15.44 -6.87 7.77
C PHE A 146 -14.43 -5.96 8.46
N LYS A 147 -14.82 -5.36 9.58
CA LYS A 147 -13.97 -4.54 10.45
C LYS A 147 -12.74 -5.31 10.88
N GLY A 148 -11.57 -4.73 10.62
CA GLY A 148 -10.28 -5.34 11.00
C GLY A 148 -9.90 -6.57 10.18
N ALA A 149 -10.60 -6.89 9.09
CA ALA A 149 -10.23 -8.01 8.24
C ALA A 149 -8.83 -7.85 7.63
N VAL A 150 -8.08 -8.95 7.61
CA VAL A 150 -6.86 -9.08 6.84
C VAL A 150 -7.27 -9.27 5.38
N ILE A 151 -6.76 -8.42 4.50
CA ILE A 151 -7.10 -8.43 3.07
C ILE A 151 -6.02 -9.20 2.31
N ALA A 152 -6.42 -10.17 1.47
CA ALA A 152 -5.46 -10.95 0.67
C ALA A 152 -4.62 -10.08 -0.27
N GLY A 153 -5.14 -8.93 -0.72
CA GLY A 153 -4.39 -7.99 -1.56
C GLY A 153 -4.17 -8.53 -2.98
N ILE A 154 -5.21 -9.12 -3.56
CA ILE A 154 -5.13 -9.87 -4.83
C ILE A 154 -5.98 -9.22 -5.91
N ASP A 155 -5.47 -9.20 -7.13
CA ASP A 155 -6.22 -8.76 -8.32
C ASP A 155 -7.03 -9.93 -8.91
N SER A 156 -6.52 -11.16 -8.78
CA SER A 156 -7.19 -12.41 -9.16
C SER A 156 -7.10 -13.46 -8.06
N PHE A 157 -8.11 -14.34 -7.98
CA PHE A 157 -8.08 -15.47 -7.04
C PHE A 157 -6.91 -16.46 -7.28
N ARG A 158 -6.30 -16.44 -8.48
CA ARG A 158 -5.07 -17.20 -8.77
C ARG A 158 -3.84 -16.69 -8.04
N ASP A 159 -3.86 -15.44 -7.58
CA ASP A 159 -2.75 -14.82 -6.85
C ASP A 159 -2.81 -15.15 -5.35
N PHE A 160 -3.89 -15.78 -4.89
CA PHE A 160 -4.10 -16.14 -3.49
C PHE A 160 -2.96 -16.99 -2.88
N PRO A 161 -2.40 -18.01 -3.56
CA PRO A 161 -1.23 -18.74 -3.05
C PRO A 161 -0.04 -17.84 -2.72
N ALA A 162 0.24 -16.86 -3.57
CA ALA A 162 1.33 -15.91 -3.38
C ALA A 162 1.02 -14.91 -2.24
N ALA A 163 -0.26 -14.60 -2.02
CA ALA A 163 -0.69 -13.80 -0.87
C ALA A 163 -0.49 -14.56 0.46
N VAL A 164 -0.88 -15.84 0.51
CA VAL A 164 -0.70 -16.68 1.70
C VAL A 164 0.77 -16.86 2.07
N ALA A 165 1.66 -17.00 1.08
CA ALA A 165 3.10 -17.11 1.33
C ALA A 165 3.72 -15.88 2.02
N LYS A 166 3.05 -14.72 1.98
CA LYS A 166 3.50 -13.47 2.61
C LYS A 166 2.91 -13.27 4.00
N LEU A 167 2.02 -14.15 4.46
CA LEU A 167 1.41 -14.03 5.78
C LEU A 167 2.45 -14.35 6.87
N PRO A 168 2.55 -13.50 7.92
CA PRO A 168 3.41 -13.76 9.05
C PRO A 168 3.25 -15.17 9.65
N PRO A 169 4.35 -15.87 9.98
CA PRO A 169 4.30 -17.24 10.52
C PRO A 169 3.43 -17.41 11.76
N GLU A 170 3.36 -16.39 12.62
CA GLU A 170 2.55 -16.38 13.84
C GLU A 170 1.05 -16.53 13.58
N MET A 171 0.56 -16.16 12.40
CA MET A 171 -0.85 -16.36 12.05
C MET A 171 -1.22 -17.83 11.86
N LYS A 172 -0.26 -18.72 11.68
CA LYS A 172 -0.53 -20.15 11.48
C LYS A 172 -1.22 -20.82 12.67
N HIS A 173 -1.00 -20.30 13.87
CA HIS A 173 -1.61 -20.78 15.12
C HIS A 173 -2.90 -20.03 15.49
N ALA A 174 -3.25 -18.97 14.75
CA ALA A 174 -4.44 -18.17 15.03
C ALA A 174 -5.72 -18.82 14.48
N GLN A 175 -6.86 -18.48 15.06
CA GLN A 175 -8.18 -18.81 14.50
C GLN A 175 -8.42 -17.96 13.24
N VAL A 176 -8.37 -18.57 12.06
CA VAL A 176 -8.57 -17.88 10.78
C VAL A 176 -9.94 -18.23 10.21
N VAL A 177 -10.77 -17.24 9.94
CA VAL A 177 -12.05 -17.40 9.25
C VAL A 177 -11.95 -16.74 7.89
N SER A 178 -11.84 -17.55 6.85
CA SER A 178 -11.84 -17.07 5.47
C SER A 178 -13.27 -16.78 4.99
N PHE A 179 -13.44 -15.73 4.20
CA PHE A 179 -14.74 -15.39 3.63
C PHE A 179 -14.62 -14.82 2.21
N CYS A 180 -15.73 -14.86 1.49
CA CYS A 180 -15.95 -14.19 0.20
C CYS A 180 -17.44 -13.90 0.00
N THR A 181 -17.85 -13.37 -1.15
CA THR A 181 -19.25 -12.99 -1.43
C THR A 181 -20.24 -14.12 -1.17
N GLY A 182 -19.99 -15.31 -1.74
CA GLY A 182 -20.94 -16.43 -1.72
C GLY A 182 -20.44 -17.74 -1.12
N GLY A 183 -19.16 -17.82 -0.73
CA GLY A 183 -18.53 -19.03 -0.15
C GLY A 183 -17.60 -19.79 -1.10
N ILE A 184 -17.84 -19.76 -2.43
CA ILE A 184 -17.14 -20.63 -3.40
C ILE A 184 -15.61 -20.53 -3.38
N ARG A 185 -15.02 -19.36 -3.12
CA ARG A 185 -13.56 -19.21 -3.04
C ARG A 185 -13.00 -19.88 -1.79
N CYS A 186 -13.73 -19.80 -0.68
CA CYS A 186 -13.32 -20.37 0.60
C CYS A 186 -13.21 -21.89 0.54
N GLU A 187 -14.02 -22.54 -0.29
CA GLU A 187 -13.96 -23.98 -0.55
C GLU A 187 -12.59 -24.43 -1.12
N LYS A 188 -11.83 -23.52 -1.77
CA LYS A 188 -10.45 -23.77 -2.21
C LYS A 188 -9.41 -23.09 -1.32
N ALA A 189 -9.70 -21.89 -0.83
CA ALA A 189 -8.78 -21.09 -0.03
C ALA A 189 -8.50 -21.70 1.34
N ALA A 190 -9.53 -22.21 2.03
CA ALA A 190 -9.37 -22.77 3.36
C ALA A 190 -8.53 -24.07 3.36
N PRO A 191 -8.79 -25.06 2.48
CA PRO A 191 -7.90 -26.22 2.37
C PRO A 191 -6.47 -25.86 1.95
N PHE A 192 -6.32 -24.79 1.15
CA PHE A 192 -4.99 -24.30 0.80
C PHE A 192 -4.25 -23.70 1.99
N LEU A 193 -4.93 -22.97 2.89
CA LEU A 193 -4.35 -22.46 4.14
C LEU A 193 -3.90 -23.61 5.04
N GLU A 194 -4.73 -24.64 5.21
CA GLU A 194 -4.34 -25.85 5.97
C GLU A 194 -3.08 -26.48 5.39
N ARG A 195 -3.02 -26.64 4.05
CA ARG A 195 -1.84 -27.15 3.36
C ARG A 195 -0.60 -26.26 3.52
N ALA A 196 -0.79 -24.95 3.71
CA ALA A 196 0.29 -24.00 4.01
C ALA A 196 0.72 -24.01 5.50
N GLY A 197 0.08 -24.85 6.32
CA GLY A 197 0.41 -25.08 7.72
C GLY A 197 -0.39 -24.26 8.73
N PHE A 198 -1.56 -23.72 8.35
CA PHE A 198 -2.47 -23.09 9.29
C PHE A 198 -3.27 -24.17 10.05
N GLU A 199 -3.33 -24.05 11.38
CA GLU A 199 -3.85 -25.11 12.25
C GLU A 199 -5.36 -24.98 12.51
N HIS A 200 -5.88 -23.74 12.51
CA HIS A 200 -7.26 -23.44 12.90
C HIS A 200 -7.98 -22.64 11.80
N VAL A 201 -8.32 -23.33 10.72
CA VAL A 201 -8.93 -22.71 9.54
C VAL A 201 -10.43 -23.00 9.49
N TRP A 202 -11.20 -21.94 9.36
CA TRP A 202 -12.64 -21.95 9.14
C TRP A 202 -12.98 -21.21 7.85
N GLN A 203 -14.15 -21.51 7.31
CA GLN A 203 -14.78 -20.71 6.26
C GLN A 203 -16.17 -20.26 6.68
N LEU A 204 -16.51 -19.02 6.37
CA LEU A 204 -17.85 -18.49 6.62
C LEU A 204 -18.86 -19.21 5.72
N ASP A 205 -19.77 -19.97 6.35
CA ASP A 205 -20.80 -20.72 5.63
C ASP A 205 -21.71 -19.77 4.86
N GLY A 206 -21.86 -20.02 3.57
CA GLY A 206 -22.64 -19.15 2.67
C GLY A 206 -22.04 -17.76 2.41
N GLY A 207 -20.86 -17.43 2.93
CA GLY A 207 -20.20 -16.15 2.68
C GLY A 207 -20.97 -14.92 3.18
N ILE A 208 -20.58 -13.74 2.69
CA ILE A 208 -21.12 -12.45 3.14
C ILE A 208 -22.63 -12.34 2.87
N LEU A 209 -23.12 -12.87 1.74
CA LEU A 209 -24.55 -12.83 1.42
C LEU A 209 -25.42 -13.49 2.50
N LYS A 210 -25.02 -14.68 2.98
CA LYS A 210 -25.75 -15.39 4.05
C LYS A 210 -25.58 -14.67 5.39
N TYR A 211 -24.42 -14.06 5.62
CA TYR A 211 -24.21 -13.24 6.81
C TYR A 211 -25.12 -12.01 6.84
N PHE A 212 -25.30 -11.31 5.73
CA PHE A 212 -26.25 -10.20 5.63
C PHE A 212 -27.69 -10.65 5.92
N GLU A 213 -28.12 -11.77 5.32
CA GLU A 213 -29.45 -12.34 5.56
C GLU A 213 -29.72 -12.66 7.03
N GLU A 214 -28.74 -13.23 7.74
CA GLU A 214 -28.94 -13.70 9.12
C GLU A 214 -28.53 -12.70 10.21
N CYS A 215 -27.61 -11.79 9.91
CA CYS A 215 -26.91 -10.94 10.88
C CYS A 215 -26.90 -9.43 10.51
N GLY A 216 -27.40 -9.07 9.33
CA GLY A 216 -27.39 -7.68 8.84
C GLY A 216 -25.96 -7.14 8.66
N ASN A 217 -25.74 -5.89 9.08
CA ASN A 217 -24.47 -5.17 8.88
C ASN A 217 -23.47 -5.32 10.04
N SER A 218 -23.74 -6.19 11.02
CA SER A 218 -22.92 -6.27 12.23
C SER A 218 -21.47 -6.60 11.89
N HIS A 219 -20.53 -5.79 12.38
CA HIS A 219 -19.08 -5.90 12.11
C HIS A 219 -18.63 -5.71 10.65
N TYR A 220 -19.53 -5.34 9.74
CA TYR A 220 -19.21 -5.10 8.33
C TYR A 220 -19.31 -3.61 8.01
N ASP A 221 -18.32 -3.07 7.30
CA ASP A 221 -18.32 -1.69 6.83
C ASP A 221 -18.51 -1.62 5.32
N GLY A 222 -19.45 -0.77 4.88
CA GLY A 222 -19.75 -0.54 3.47
C GLY A 222 -20.74 -1.56 2.90
N GLU A 223 -20.56 -1.88 1.62
CA GLU A 223 -21.47 -2.68 0.81
C GLU A 223 -20.78 -3.92 0.24
N LEU A 224 -21.55 -4.79 -0.42
CA LEU A 224 -21.05 -6.04 -0.98
C LEU A 224 -21.05 -6.01 -2.50
N PHE A 225 -19.87 -6.21 -3.10
CA PHE A 225 -19.75 -6.40 -4.53
C PHE A 225 -20.44 -7.67 -5.04
N VAL A 226 -21.24 -7.53 -6.10
CA VAL A 226 -21.90 -8.63 -6.82
C VAL A 226 -21.53 -8.64 -8.30
N PHE A 227 -21.47 -9.83 -8.89
CA PHE A 227 -20.92 -10.06 -10.24
C PHE A 227 -21.96 -9.86 -11.36
N ASP A 228 -22.79 -8.84 -11.23
CA ASP A 228 -23.85 -8.48 -12.17
C ASP A 228 -24.04 -6.97 -12.27
N GLN A 229 -25.06 -6.50 -13.00
CA GLN A 229 -25.25 -5.06 -13.25
C GLN A 229 -25.56 -4.23 -12.01
N ARG A 230 -25.94 -4.85 -10.88
CA ARG A 230 -26.17 -4.14 -9.61
C ARG A 230 -24.88 -3.58 -9.02
N VAL A 231 -23.74 -4.22 -9.30
CA VAL A 231 -22.39 -3.89 -8.81
C VAL A 231 -22.21 -4.00 -7.30
N GLY A 232 -23.05 -3.35 -6.51
CA GLY A 232 -23.09 -3.38 -5.06
C GLY A 232 -24.48 -3.72 -4.53
N VAL A 233 -24.52 -4.38 -3.37
CA VAL A 233 -25.74 -4.54 -2.57
C VAL A 233 -25.49 -4.13 -1.13
N ASP A 234 -26.51 -3.55 -0.49
CA ASP A 234 -26.47 -3.18 0.92
C ASP A 234 -26.61 -4.41 1.84
N PRO A 235 -26.45 -4.25 3.16
CA PRO A 235 -26.69 -5.34 4.12
C PRO A 235 -28.13 -5.87 4.18
N GLY A 236 -29.09 -5.18 3.56
CA GLY A 236 -30.45 -5.66 3.34
C GLY A 236 -30.63 -6.39 2.00
N LEU A 237 -29.54 -6.60 1.24
CA LEU A 237 -29.50 -7.22 -0.09
C LEU A 237 -30.23 -6.41 -1.18
N HIS A 238 -30.41 -5.11 -0.97
CA HIS A 238 -30.93 -4.19 -1.98
C HIS A 238 -29.80 -3.64 -2.85
N GLU A 239 -30.11 -3.41 -4.13
CA GLU A 239 -29.19 -2.76 -5.07
C GLU A 239 -28.86 -1.33 -4.61
N THR A 240 -27.60 -0.94 -4.79
CA THR A 240 -27.07 0.37 -4.38
C THR A 240 -26.62 1.19 -5.59
N ALA A 241 -26.23 2.45 -5.36
CA ALA A 241 -25.88 3.39 -6.45
C ALA A 241 -24.52 3.13 -7.11
N TRP A 242 -23.84 2.03 -6.78
CA TRP A 242 -22.55 1.69 -7.37
C TRP A 242 -22.68 1.37 -8.84
N SER A 243 -21.61 1.66 -9.58
CA SER A 243 -21.54 1.34 -11.00
C SER A 243 -20.11 0.99 -11.37
N LEU A 244 -19.90 0.40 -12.55
CA LEU A 244 -18.56 0.18 -13.08
C LEU A 244 -18.21 1.27 -14.08
N CYS A 245 -17.02 1.83 -13.99
CA CYS A 245 -16.47 2.65 -15.06
C CYS A 245 -16.48 1.87 -16.39
N PHE A 246 -16.96 2.51 -17.46
CA PHE A 246 -16.99 1.90 -18.79
C PHE A 246 -15.59 1.51 -19.28
N ALA A 247 -14.61 2.39 -19.11
CA ALA A 247 -13.25 2.22 -19.62
C ALA A 247 -12.41 1.25 -18.78
N CYS A 248 -12.31 1.46 -17.46
CA CYS A 248 -11.40 0.69 -16.61
C CYS A 248 -12.07 -0.37 -15.73
N ARG A 249 -13.41 -0.47 -15.74
CA ARG A 249 -14.19 -1.43 -14.93
C ARG A 249 -14.02 -1.26 -13.41
N THR A 250 -13.41 -0.19 -12.94
CA THR A 250 -13.33 0.14 -11.51
C THR A 250 -14.73 0.45 -10.97
N PRO A 251 -15.12 -0.10 -9.81
CA PRO A 251 -16.34 0.31 -9.12
C PRO A 251 -16.27 1.79 -8.70
N LEU A 252 -17.30 2.53 -9.06
CA LEU A 252 -17.50 3.95 -8.80
C LEU A 252 -18.68 4.14 -7.85
N ALA A 253 -18.43 4.87 -6.77
CA ALA A 253 -19.46 5.38 -5.90
C ALA A 253 -20.19 6.58 -6.57
N ALA A 254 -21.25 7.10 -5.95
CA ALA A 254 -21.97 8.25 -6.49
C ALA A 254 -21.07 9.50 -6.53
N GLU A 255 -20.20 9.66 -5.53
CA GLU A 255 -19.28 10.77 -5.38
C GLU A 255 -18.21 10.75 -6.49
N ASP A 256 -17.73 9.56 -6.87
CA ASP A 256 -16.75 9.40 -7.96
C ASP A 256 -17.27 9.95 -9.30
N LYS A 257 -18.59 9.98 -9.49
CA LYS A 257 -19.24 10.52 -10.71
C LYS A 257 -19.39 12.04 -10.70
N THR A 258 -19.20 12.69 -9.54
CA THR A 258 -19.23 14.16 -9.41
C THR A 258 -17.88 14.80 -9.70
N ASP A 259 -16.82 13.99 -9.79
CA ASP A 259 -15.47 14.45 -10.11
C ASP A 259 -15.41 14.96 -11.56
N GLN A 260 -14.72 16.08 -11.78
CA GLN A 260 -14.59 16.72 -13.10
C GLN A 260 -13.92 15.82 -14.15
N ARG A 261 -13.21 14.77 -13.72
CA ARG A 261 -12.54 13.78 -14.56
C ARG A 261 -13.45 12.61 -14.94
N TYR A 262 -14.64 12.53 -14.36
CA TYR A 262 -15.67 11.58 -14.77
C TYR A 262 -16.37 12.10 -16.02
N GLU A 263 -16.29 11.31 -17.07
CA GLU A 263 -17.05 11.51 -18.29
C GLU A 263 -17.72 10.18 -18.64
N GLU A 264 -19.05 10.21 -18.73
CA GLU A 264 -19.84 9.00 -18.92
C GLU A 264 -19.40 8.27 -20.19
N ASN A 265 -19.14 6.97 -20.07
CA ASN A 265 -18.60 6.11 -21.14
C ASN A 265 -17.19 6.44 -21.65
N VAL A 266 -16.49 7.41 -21.07
CA VAL A 266 -15.13 7.81 -21.50
C VAL A 266 -14.12 7.55 -20.40
N SER A 267 -14.29 8.14 -19.21
CA SER A 267 -13.31 8.05 -18.13
C SER A 267 -13.94 8.19 -16.75
N CYS A 268 -13.18 7.78 -15.74
CA CYS A 268 -13.45 8.06 -14.34
C CYS A 268 -12.19 8.67 -13.69
N PRO A 269 -12.26 9.13 -12.43
CA PRO A 269 -11.11 9.71 -11.73
C PRO A 269 -9.85 8.83 -11.73
N TYR A 270 -10.04 7.51 -11.80
CA TYR A 270 -8.98 6.51 -11.72
C TYR A 270 -8.36 6.13 -13.07
N CYS A 271 -9.04 6.40 -14.20
CA CYS A 271 -8.52 6.06 -15.53
C CYS A 271 -8.44 7.25 -16.48
N PHE A 272 -8.91 8.42 -16.03
CA PHE A 272 -8.72 9.67 -16.73
C PHE A 272 -7.24 9.90 -16.98
N LYS A 273 -6.92 10.18 -18.24
CA LYS A 273 -5.57 10.56 -18.68
C LYS A 273 -5.60 12.04 -18.99
N ALA A 274 -4.97 12.83 -18.13
CA ALA A 274 -4.82 14.25 -18.37
C ALA A 274 -4.04 14.49 -19.68
N THR A 275 -4.46 15.49 -20.45
CA THR A 275 -3.62 16.00 -21.54
C THR A 275 -2.34 16.63 -20.96
N GLU A 276 -1.27 16.68 -21.75
CA GLU A 276 -0.01 17.31 -21.34
C GLU A 276 -0.21 18.76 -20.87
N GLU A 277 -1.14 19.49 -21.51
CA GLU A 277 -1.48 20.85 -21.11
C GLU A 277 -2.18 20.92 -19.74
N GLN A 278 -3.17 20.07 -19.49
CA GLN A 278 -3.84 20.00 -18.18
C GLN A 278 -2.85 19.61 -17.08
N GLN A 279 -1.96 18.64 -17.37
CA GLN A 279 -0.93 18.23 -16.43
C GLN A 279 0.04 19.38 -16.11
N ARG A 280 0.47 20.13 -17.13
CA ARG A 280 1.31 21.32 -16.95
C ARG A 280 0.61 22.38 -16.09
N GLN A 281 -0.65 22.72 -16.40
CA GLN A 281 -1.43 23.69 -15.62
C GLN A 281 -1.61 23.25 -14.15
N GLN A 282 -1.87 21.97 -13.91
CA GLN A 282 -1.96 21.40 -12.57
C GLN A 282 -0.62 21.53 -11.84
N ILE A 283 0.50 21.16 -12.48
CA ILE A 283 1.84 21.30 -11.91
C ILE A 283 2.17 22.76 -11.58
N ASP A 284 1.83 23.70 -12.46
CA ASP A 284 2.05 25.14 -12.23
C ASP A 284 1.26 25.64 -11.02
N ALA A 285 0.00 25.22 -10.88
CA ALA A 285 -0.84 25.51 -9.72
C ALA A 285 -0.23 24.91 -8.43
N ARG A 286 0.33 23.69 -8.49
CA ARG A 286 1.03 23.08 -7.36
C ARG A 286 2.30 23.82 -6.98
N HIS A 287 3.10 24.25 -7.95
CA HIS A 287 4.28 25.06 -7.68
C HIS A 287 3.90 26.40 -7.04
N ALA A 288 2.81 27.03 -7.47
CA ALA A 288 2.29 28.24 -6.84
C ALA A 288 1.85 27.99 -5.38
N ALA A 289 1.13 26.90 -5.13
CA ALA A 289 0.72 26.51 -3.78
C ALA A 289 1.91 26.15 -2.88
N ILE A 290 2.95 25.49 -3.41
CA ILE A 290 4.21 25.24 -2.69
C ILE A 290 4.86 26.57 -2.31
N ARG A 291 5.03 27.51 -3.26
CA ARG A 291 5.61 28.84 -2.98
C ARG A 291 4.87 29.56 -1.86
N ALA A 292 3.53 29.52 -1.87
CA ALA A 292 2.71 30.10 -0.82
C ALA A 292 2.90 29.39 0.54
N ALA A 293 3.02 28.06 0.54
CA ALA A 293 3.22 27.28 1.76
C ALA A 293 4.61 27.43 2.39
N VAL A 294 5.62 27.89 1.62
CA VAL A 294 7.01 28.01 2.07
C VAL A 294 7.48 29.46 2.23
N THR A 295 6.58 30.44 2.08
CA THR A 295 6.90 31.87 2.23
C THR A 295 6.00 32.53 3.29
N PRO A 296 6.49 32.74 4.53
CA PRO A 296 7.79 32.29 5.04
C PRO A 296 7.83 30.78 5.26
N LEU A 297 9.03 30.22 5.50
CA LEU A 297 9.18 28.79 5.76
C LEU A 297 8.33 28.37 6.98
N PRO A 298 7.62 27.23 6.94
CA PRO A 298 6.67 26.85 8.00
C PRO A 298 7.26 26.78 9.41
N GLY A 299 8.54 26.42 9.52
CA GLY A 299 9.29 26.34 10.77
C GLY A 299 10.10 27.58 11.11
N SER A 300 10.16 28.59 10.24
CA SER A 300 10.91 29.84 10.49
C SER A 300 10.19 30.80 11.44
N VAL A 301 8.88 30.61 11.64
CA VAL A 301 8.08 31.37 12.62
C VAL A 301 8.04 30.57 13.92
N PRO A 302 8.36 31.17 15.09
CA PRO A 302 8.32 30.49 16.37
C PRO A 302 6.98 29.79 16.63
N TYR A 303 7.02 28.53 17.05
CA TYR A 303 5.81 27.78 17.38
C TYR A 303 6.06 26.74 18.47
N ASP A 304 5.00 26.39 19.19
CA ASP A 304 5.07 25.34 20.20
C ASP A 304 5.05 23.96 19.53
N GLN A 305 6.12 23.19 19.73
CA GLN A 305 6.24 21.85 19.20
C GLN A 305 5.88 20.84 20.29
N ALA A 306 4.88 19.99 20.03
CA ALA A 306 4.55 18.85 20.88
C ALA A 306 5.00 17.54 20.19
N ARG A 307 6.06 16.89 20.70
CA ARG A 307 6.53 15.60 20.19
C ARG A 307 5.89 14.45 20.98
N PRO A 308 5.30 13.44 20.31
CA PRO A 308 4.72 12.31 21.00
C PRO A 308 5.82 11.48 21.68
N LEU A 309 5.54 11.01 22.88
CA LEU A 309 6.35 10.06 23.64
C LEU A 309 5.48 8.87 23.99
N ASN A 310 5.80 7.70 23.43
CA ASN A 310 5.11 6.45 23.73
C ASN A 310 5.98 5.66 24.72
N VAL A 311 5.37 5.16 25.79
CA VAL A 311 6.08 4.38 26.82
C VAL A 311 6.30 2.94 26.33
N PRO A 312 7.55 2.50 26.13
CA PRO A 312 7.84 1.11 25.77
C PRO A 312 7.53 0.16 26.92
N GLU A 313 7.33 -1.12 26.61
CA GLU A 313 7.15 -2.18 27.60
C GLU A 313 8.33 -2.27 28.58
N ALA A 314 9.56 -2.07 28.09
CA ALA A 314 10.76 -2.04 28.91
C ALA A 314 10.80 -0.91 29.95
N CYS A 315 9.93 0.09 29.84
CA CYS A 315 9.82 1.21 30.78
C CYS A 315 8.62 1.08 31.73
N ASP A 316 7.87 -0.03 31.70
CA ASP A 316 6.74 -0.24 32.60
C ASP A 316 7.16 -0.19 34.08
N GLN A 317 6.32 0.43 34.92
CA GLN A 317 6.63 0.74 36.33
C GLN A 317 7.83 1.67 36.55
N GLY A 318 8.48 2.16 35.50
CA GLY A 318 9.56 3.13 35.59
C GLY A 318 9.05 4.56 35.84
N THR A 319 9.96 5.47 36.17
CA THR A 319 9.65 6.90 36.22
C THR A 319 9.63 7.52 34.81
N VAL A 320 8.94 8.65 34.63
CA VAL A 320 9.01 9.45 33.40
C VAL A 320 10.47 9.77 33.05
N LEU A 321 11.29 10.13 34.03
CA LEU A 321 12.70 10.45 33.82
C LEU A 321 13.52 9.25 33.32
N ASP A 322 13.32 8.08 33.91
CA ASP A 322 14.02 6.86 33.48
C ASP A 322 13.60 6.45 32.07
N CYS A 323 12.30 6.56 31.77
CA CYS A 323 11.77 6.33 30.43
C CYS A 323 12.40 7.27 29.39
N LEU A 324 12.51 8.58 29.70
CA LEU A 324 13.16 9.55 28.82
C LEU A 324 14.64 9.24 28.57
N CYS A 325 15.38 8.88 29.62
CA CYS A 325 16.80 8.50 29.52
C CYS A 325 16.98 7.24 28.67
N ALA A 326 16.09 6.24 28.82
CA ALA A 326 16.12 5.02 28.03
C ALA A 326 15.80 5.26 26.55
N LEU A 327 14.80 6.10 26.26
CA LEU A 327 14.39 6.43 24.89
C LEU A 327 15.43 7.29 24.15
N MET A 328 16.13 8.17 24.87
CA MET A 328 17.03 9.17 24.29
C MET A 328 18.34 9.23 25.09
N PRO A 329 19.17 8.17 25.05
CA PRO A 329 20.36 8.01 25.90
C PRO A 329 21.49 9.00 25.60
N HIS A 330 21.39 9.72 24.47
CA HIS A 330 22.33 10.76 24.06
C HIS A 330 22.08 12.11 24.74
N ILE A 331 20.95 12.27 25.46
CA ILE A 331 20.62 13.46 26.24
C ILE A 331 20.91 13.16 27.72
N ALA A 332 21.61 14.07 28.38
CA ALA A 332 21.99 13.91 29.79
C ALA A 332 20.74 13.84 30.69
N ARG A 333 20.81 13.04 31.76
CA ARG A 333 19.70 12.88 32.71
C ARG A 333 19.30 14.21 33.34
N GLU A 334 20.29 15.05 33.63
CA GLU A 334 20.11 16.38 34.22
C GLU A 334 19.31 17.31 33.29
N GLU A 335 19.52 17.19 31.98
CA GLU A 335 18.77 17.95 30.98
C GLU A 335 17.30 17.50 30.96
N TRP A 336 17.04 16.19 31.02
CA TRP A 336 15.68 15.67 31.10
C TRP A 336 14.96 16.06 32.39
N LEU A 337 15.68 16.06 33.51
CA LEU A 337 15.13 16.50 34.79
C LEU A 337 14.68 17.97 34.69
N ALA A 338 15.52 18.84 34.14
CA ALA A 338 15.19 20.25 33.93
C ALA A 338 13.96 20.44 33.01
N VAL A 339 13.84 19.62 31.95
CA VAL A 339 12.66 19.63 31.07
C VAL A 339 11.39 19.25 31.83
N CYS A 340 11.43 18.22 32.68
CA CYS A 340 10.29 17.83 33.50
C CYS A 340 9.92 18.90 34.54
N GLU A 341 10.91 19.50 35.21
CA GLU A 341 10.69 20.57 36.20
C GLU A 341 10.10 21.84 35.57
N ALA A 342 10.46 22.14 34.32
CA ALA A 342 9.87 23.22 33.53
C ALA A 342 8.45 22.91 33.00
N GLY A 343 7.89 21.73 33.31
CA GLY A 343 6.59 21.29 32.81
C GLY A 343 6.58 20.92 31.33
N GLY A 344 7.74 20.60 30.76
CA GLY A 344 7.92 20.28 29.35
C GLY A 344 7.39 18.90 28.95
N ILE A 345 7.04 18.04 29.91
CA ILE A 345 6.39 16.75 29.64
C ILE A 345 4.94 16.81 30.13
N VAL A 346 3.99 16.55 29.25
CA VAL A 346 2.55 16.58 29.55
C VAL A 346 1.86 15.28 29.19
N ASN A 347 0.78 14.97 29.90
CA ASN A 347 -0.11 13.85 29.58
C ASN A 347 -1.09 14.18 28.42
N ASN A 348 -2.04 13.29 28.15
CA ASN A 348 -3.02 13.49 27.07
C ASN A 348 -3.99 14.67 27.33
N GLU A 349 -4.24 15.03 28.60
CA GLU A 349 -5.00 16.21 28.98
C GLU A 349 -4.15 17.50 28.97
N HIS A 350 -2.91 17.46 28.43
CA HIS A 350 -1.96 18.57 28.42
C HIS A 350 -1.58 19.08 29.82
N THR A 351 -1.68 18.22 30.84
CA THR A 351 -1.26 18.52 32.20
C THR A 351 0.20 18.10 32.40
N PRO A 352 1.07 18.97 32.94
CA PRO A 352 2.46 18.62 33.26
C PRO A 352 2.57 17.41 34.18
N VAL A 353 3.54 16.54 33.90
CA VAL A 353 3.87 15.38 34.74
C VAL A 353 5.25 15.53 35.33
N SER A 354 5.39 15.15 36.60
CA SER A 354 6.68 15.24 37.30
C SER A 354 7.65 14.16 36.82
N ALA A 355 8.95 14.42 36.96
CA ALA A 355 10.01 13.46 36.64
C ALA A 355 9.84 12.09 37.34
N GLN A 356 9.22 12.08 38.53
CA GLN A 356 9.00 10.91 39.37
C GLN A 356 7.65 10.21 39.14
N HIS A 357 6.82 10.74 38.23
CA HIS A 357 5.57 10.08 37.87
C HIS A 357 5.85 8.68 37.29
N ILE A 358 5.10 7.69 37.74
CA ILE A 358 5.27 6.29 37.29
C ILE A 358 4.47 6.09 36.01
N VAL A 359 5.16 5.64 34.96
CA VAL A 359 4.55 5.36 33.65
C VAL A 359 4.12 3.91 33.52
N ARG A 360 3.14 3.65 32.65
CA ARG A 360 2.71 2.32 32.23
C ARG A 360 2.98 2.07 30.75
N ALA A 361 3.33 0.83 30.41
CA ALA A 361 3.52 0.43 29.02
C ALA A 361 2.32 0.82 28.14
N GLY A 362 2.60 1.43 26.98
CA GLY A 362 1.57 1.88 26.05
C GLY A 362 0.93 3.23 26.36
N GLU A 363 1.22 3.84 27.52
CA GLU A 363 0.83 5.22 27.79
C GLU A 363 1.51 6.20 26.83
N ARG A 364 0.86 7.35 26.65
CA ARG A 364 1.27 8.39 25.72
C ARG A 364 1.36 9.74 26.41
N TYR A 365 2.53 10.35 26.27
CA TYR A 365 2.85 11.69 26.75
C TYR A 365 3.31 12.57 25.58
N ARG A 366 3.53 13.85 25.84
CA ARG A 366 4.05 14.81 24.87
C ARG A 366 5.19 15.60 25.49
N HIS A 367 6.30 15.69 24.76
CA HIS A 367 7.36 16.64 25.05
C HIS A 367 7.06 17.96 24.34
N LEU A 368 6.69 18.97 25.12
CA LEU A 368 6.46 20.34 24.69
C LEU A 368 7.78 21.11 24.62
N LYS A 369 8.06 21.65 23.45
CA LYS A 369 9.16 22.58 23.21
C LYS A 369 8.55 23.92 22.78
N PRO A 370 8.50 24.92 23.67
CA PRO A 370 7.87 26.19 23.35
C PRO A 370 8.72 26.99 22.35
N ALA A 371 8.04 27.84 21.58
CA ALA A 371 8.63 28.86 20.70
C ALA A 371 9.83 28.39 19.84
N GLN A 372 9.78 27.16 19.32
CA GLN A 372 10.85 26.62 18.49
C GLN A 372 10.89 27.33 17.14
N CYS A 373 12.11 27.69 16.72
CA CYS A 373 12.42 28.11 15.36
C CYS A 373 13.30 27.04 14.72
N GLU A 374 12.89 26.55 13.55
CA GLU A 374 13.64 25.55 12.81
C GLU A 374 14.66 26.23 11.90
N PRO A 375 15.83 25.61 11.66
CA PRO A 375 16.78 26.13 10.69
C PRO A 375 16.19 26.21 9.28
N ASP A 376 16.72 27.14 8.50
CA ASP A 376 16.36 27.31 7.09
C ASP A 376 16.69 26.06 6.28
N VAL A 377 15.85 25.81 5.28
CA VAL A 377 15.97 24.72 4.32
C VAL A 377 15.78 25.27 2.91
N ASN A 378 16.33 24.58 1.92
CA ASN A 378 15.97 24.86 0.53
C ASN A 378 14.61 24.22 0.25
N ALA A 379 13.58 25.02 0.06
CA ALA A 379 12.22 24.56 -0.20
C ALA A 379 11.78 24.73 -1.66
N ASP A 380 12.72 24.84 -2.62
CA ASP A 380 12.43 24.88 -4.06
C ASP A 380 12.01 23.50 -4.62
N ILE A 381 10.89 22.98 -4.11
CA ILE A 381 10.35 21.67 -4.47
C ILE A 381 9.69 21.77 -5.84
N ARG A 382 10.17 20.97 -6.80
CA ARG A 382 9.60 20.92 -8.15
C ARG A 382 8.78 19.66 -8.34
N VAL A 383 7.49 19.81 -8.61
CA VAL A 383 6.63 18.69 -9.02
C VAL A 383 6.96 18.29 -10.45
N LEU A 384 7.26 17.01 -10.66
CA LEU A 384 7.56 16.41 -11.96
C LEU A 384 6.33 15.72 -12.57
N PHE A 385 5.51 15.10 -11.72
CA PHE A 385 4.33 14.36 -12.15
C PHE A 385 3.30 14.28 -11.01
N GLU A 386 2.02 14.31 -11.35
CA GLU A 386 0.91 14.05 -10.46
C GLU A 386 -0.19 13.30 -11.23
N ASP A 387 -0.76 12.27 -10.62
CA ASP A 387 -2.00 11.63 -11.07
C ASP A 387 -2.89 11.25 -9.87
N GLU A 388 -3.88 10.38 -10.03
CA GLU A 388 -4.77 9.97 -8.94
C GLU A 388 -4.06 9.20 -7.81
N ALA A 389 -2.93 8.54 -8.09
CA ALA A 389 -2.27 7.65 -7.13
C ALA A 389 -0.97 8.21 -6.56
N ILE A 390 -0.15 8.86 -7.40
CA ILE A 390 1.21 9.25 -7.05
C ILE A 390 1.47 10.74 -7.28
N ILE A 391 2.47 11.23 -6.55
CA ILE A 391 3.08 12.54 -6.73
C ILE A 391 4.58 12.28 -6.84
N VAL A 392 5.21 12.81 -7.88
CA VAL A 392 6.66 12.72 -8.09
C VAL A 392 7.24 14.12 -8.05
N VAL A 393 8.27 14.31 -7.23
CA VAL A 393 8.93 15.61 -7.05
C VAL A 393 10.44 15.48 -7.23
N ASN A 394 11.08 16.51 -7.74
CA ASN A 394 12.50 16.75 -7.55
C ASN A 394 12.69 17.46 -6.21
N LYS A 395 13.25 16.73 -5.24
CA LYS A 395 13.54 17.24 -3.90
C LYS A 395 14.79 18.12 -3.95
N PRO A 396 14.74 19.38 -3.49
CA PRO A 396 15.93 20.21 -3.31
C PRO A 396 16.74 19.75 -2.10
N ALA A 397 17.88 20.39 -1.88
CA ALA A 397 18.72 20.19 -0.69
C ALA A 397 19.30 21.54 -0.21
N PRO A 398 19.52 21.71 1.10
CA PRO A 398 19.17 20.79 2.18
C PRO A 398 17.66 20.82 2.49
N LEU A 399 17.00 19.65 2.51
CA LEU A 399 15.59 19.49 2.89
C LEU A 399 15.34 18.07 3.41
N PRO A 400 15.07 17.88 4.71
CA PRO A 400 14.71 16.57 5.25
C PRO A 400 13.37 16.06 4.69
N VAL A 401 13.28 14.76 4.45
CA VAL A 401 12.03 14.15 3.95
C VAL A 401 10.93 14.18 5.00
N HIS A 402 11.23 13.82 6.25
CA HIS A 402 10.30 13.75 7.38
C HIS A 402 10.88 14.46 8.61
N ALA A 403 10.05 14.66 9.64
CA ALA A 403 10.46 15.24 10.91
C ALA A 403 11.60 14.43 11.54
N CYS A 404 12.73 15.09 11.81
CA CYS A 404 13.92 14.49 12.40
C CYS A 404 14.79 15.56 13.06
N GLY A 405 15.38 15.25 14.22
CA GLY A 405 16.29 16.16 14.91
C GLY A 405 15.64 17.53 15.16
N ARG A 406 16.25 18.58 14.60
CA ARG A 406 15.81 19.99 14.67
C ARG A 406 14.76 20.41 13.63
N PHE A 407 14.31 19.49 12.77
CA PHE A 407 13.34 19.77 11.70
C PHE A 407 12.02 19.02 11.95
N ASN A 408 10.91 19.71 11.71
CA ASN A 408 9.55 19.19 11.87
C ASN A 408 8.62 19.74 10.78
N ARG A 409 8.46 21.06 10.71
CA ARG A 409 7.66 21.75 9.69
C ARG A 409 8.48 22.09 8.44
N ASN A 410 9.78 22.34 8.57
CA ASN A 410 10.71 22.53 7.45
C ASN A 410 11.13 21.16 6.86
N THR A 411 10.14 20.38 6.44
CA THR A 411 10.34 19.03 5.87
C THR A 411 9.47 18.85 4.64
N LEU A 412 9.95 18.04 3.69
CA LEU A 412 9.20 17.74 2.46
C LEU A 412 7.79 17.23 2.79
N GLN A 413 7.69 16.29 3.73
CA GLN A 413 6.43 15.68 4.14
C GLN A 413 5.43 16.69 4.72
N PHE A 414 5.88 17.66 5.53
CA PHE A 414 4.99 18.68 6.08
C PHE A 414 4.49 19.63 4.99
N ILE A 415 5.40 20.14 4.15
CA ILE A 415 5.07 21.07 3.07
C ILE A 415 4.08 20.43 2.09
N LEU A 416 4.35 19.20 1.64
CA LEU A 416 3.45 18.51 0.71
C LEU A 416 2.10 18.16 1.33
N ASN A 417 2.04 17.83 2.63
CA ASN A 417 0.76 17.62 3.32
C ASN A 417 -0.09 18.90 3.38
N THR A 418 0.54 20.06 3.54
CA THR A 418 -0.16 21.35 3.50
C THR A 418 -0.74 21.62 2.12
N VAL A 419 0.04 21.37 1.05
CA VAL A 419 -0.37 21.68 -0.34
C VAL A 419 -1.43 20.71 -0.88
N TRP A 420 -1.42 19.44 -0.44
CA TRP A 420 -2.35 18.41 -0.92
C TRP A 420 -3.52 18.11 0.02
N HIS A 421 -3.74 18.92 1.06
CA HIS A 421 -4.89 18.77 1.97
C HIS A 421 -6.24 18.66 1.19
N PRO A 422 -7.18 17.77 1.61
CA PRO A 422 -7.17 16.93 2.80
C PRO A 422 -6.38 15.62 2.66
N PHE A 423 -5.85 15.32 1.47
CA PHE A 423 -4.96 14.18 1.30
C PHE A 423 -3.69 14.39 2.12
N ARG A 424 -3.15 13.28 2.64
CA ARG A 424 -1.86 13.26 3.32
C ARG A 424 -0.92 12.37 2.51
N PRO A 425 -0.25 12.92 1.47
CA PRO A 425 0.71 12.17 0.68
C PRO A 425 1.70 11.42 1.58
N ARG A 426 2.07 10.20 1.21
CA ARG A 426 2.99 9.37 2.00
C ARG A 426 4.24 9.09 1.19
N SER A 427 5.39 9.45 1.73
CA SER A 427 6.67 9.02 1.16
C SER A 427 6.77 7.49 1.16
N VAL A 428 7.11 6.90 0.01
CA VAL A 428 7.29 5.45 -0.13
C VAL A 428 8.76 5.01 -0.08
N HIS A 429 9.66 5.99 -0.07
CA HIS A 429 11.10 5.84 0.16
C HIS A 429 11.65 7.13 0.77
N ARG A 430 12.96 7.23 0.98
CA ARG A 430 13.62 8.42 1.54
C ARG A 430 14.91 8.75 0.81
N LEU A 431 15.19 10.05 0.71
CA LEU A 431 16.50 10.60 0.41
C LEU A 431 17.07 11.28 1.67
N ASP A 432 18.40 11.36 1.77
CA ASP A 432 19.05 12.13 2.81
C ASP A 432 18.72 13.62 2.66
N ALA A 433 18.82 14.39 3.76
CA ALA A 433 18.49 15.82 3.75
C ALA A 433 19.27 16.58 2.67
N ASN A 434 20.56 16.26 2.50
CA ASN A 434 21.46 16.94 1.56
C ASN A 434 21.42 16.35 0.14
N THR A 435 20.74 15.22 -0.08
CA THR A 435 20.62 14.61 -1.41
C THR A 435 19.49 15.27 -2.18
N THR A 436 19.76 15.66 -3.44
CA THR A 436 18.74 16.19 -4.36
C THR A 436 18.13 15.08 -5.21
N GLY A 437 17.02 15.35 -5.90
CA GLY A 437 16.51 14.48 -6.97
C GLY A 437 15.16 13.85 -6.72
N VAL A 438 14.81 12.88 -7.58
CA VAL A 438 13.48 12.30 -7.69
C VAL A 438 13.05 11.60 -6.39
N THR A 439 11.90 12.00 -5.87
CA THR A 439 11.21 11.38 -4.74
C THR A 439 9.77 11.08 -5.13
N VAL A 440 9.27 9.91 -4.70
CA VAL A 440 7.91 9.43 -5.00
C VAL A 440 7.09 9.41 -3.72
N LEU A 441 5.88 9.97 -3.80
CA LEU A 441 4.88 9.92 -2.75
C LEU A 441 3.58 9.33 -3.31
N CYS A 442 2.81 8.65 -2.46
CA CYS A 442 1.48 8.15 -2.79
C CYS A 442 0.42 9.00 -2.11
N LYS A 443 -0.65 9.39 -2.82
CA LYS A 443 -1.72 10.25 -2.28
C LYS A 443 -2.48 9.64 -1.10
N THR A 444 -2.54 8.31 -1.03
CA THR A 444 -3.27 7.58 0.01
C THR A 444 -2.43 6.45 0.64
N ARG A 445 -2.85 5.97 1.82
CA ARG A 445 -2.27 4.78 2.46
C ARG A 445 -2.39 3.54 1.59
N HIS A 446 -3.51 3.38 0.89
CA HIS A 446 -3.78 2.26 0.00
C HIS A 446 -2.78 2.19 -1.17
N PHE A 447 -2.48 3.33 -1.81
CA PHE A 447 -1.47 3.34 -2.87
C PHE A 447 -0.06 3.14 -2.30
N ALA A 448 0.25 3.74 -1.14
CA ALA A 448 1.53 3.55 -0.48
C ALA A 448 1.80 2.06 -0.16
N SER A 449 0.80 1.32 0.33
CA SER A 449 0.94 -0.11 0.62
C SER A 449 1.16 -0.99 -0.61
N ARG A 450 0.93 -0.46 -1.83
CA ARG A 450 1.24 -1.14 -3.09
C ARG A 450 2.62 -0.81 -3.64
N VAL A 451 3.17 0.36 -3.32
CA VAL A 451 4.48 0.81 -3.82
C VAL A 451 5.61 0.50 -2.85
N GLN A 452 5.43 0.71 -1.54
CA GLN A 452 6.47 0.46 -0.52
C GLN A 452 7.07 -0.96 -0.62
N PRO A 453 6.27 -2.03 -0.76
CA PRO A 453 6.82 -3.38 -0.86
C PRO A 453 7.72 -3.62 -2.09
N GLN A 454 7.60 -2.80 -3.13
CA GLN A 454 8.49 -2.88 -4.30
C GLN A 454 9.93 -2.48 -3.94
N PHE A 455 10.11 -1.52 -3.03
CA PHE A 455 11.43 -1.13 -2.52
C PHE A 455 12.05 -2.22 -1.66
N GLU A 456 11.24 -2.85 -0.81
CA GLU A 456 11.68 -3.93 0.09
C GLU A 456 12.13 -5.17 -0.69
N ARG A 457 11.44 -5.51 -1.80
CA ARG A 457 11.80 -6.63 -2.69
C ARG A 457 12.95 -6.32 -3.66
N GLY A 458 13.35 -5.06 -3.79
CA GLY A 458 14.35 -4.64 -4.78
C GLY A 458 13.82 -4.55 -6.21
N ASP A 459 12.50 -4.48 -6.41
CA ASP A 459 11.87 -4.37 -7.75
C ASP A 459 12.08 -2.98 -8.39
N VAL A 460 12.42 -1.98 -7.57
CA VAL A 460 12.57 -0.57 -7.95
C VAL A 460 14.00 -0.29 -8.42
N GLU A 461 14.13 0.18 -9.65
CA GLU A 461 15.42 0.64 -10.18
C GLU A 461 15.66 2.09 -9.80
N LYS A 462 16.85 2.40 -9.27
CA LYS A 462 17.25 3.75 -8.88
C LYS A 462 18.61 4.06 -9.50
N ASN A 463 18.70 5.20 -10.17
CA ASN A 463 19.94 5.70 -10.74
C ASN A 463 20.26 7.07 -10.12
N TYR A 464 21.48 7.21 -9.65
CA TYR A 464 22.01 8.43 -9.04
C TYR A 464 23.23 8.92 -9.82
N LEU A 465 23.46 10.23 -9.75
CA LEU A 465 24.72 10.85 -10.13
C LEU A 465 25.48 11.21 -8.85
N ALA A 466 26.78 10.92 -8.81
CA ALA A 466 27.65 11.32 -7.70
C ALA A 466 28.96 11.88 -8.23
N ARG A 467 29.38 13.06 -7.73
CA ARG A 467 30.74 13.56 -7.96
C ARG A 467 31.60 13.23 -6.75
N VAL A 468 32.69 12.51 -6.96
CA VAL A 468 33.56 12.00 -5.90
C VAL A 468 34.95 12.62 -5.98
N GLN A 469 35.64 12.68 -4.84
CA GLN A 469 37.05 13.03 -4.77
C GLN A 469 37.90 11.83 -5.21
N GLY A 470 38.94 12.09 -6.00
CA GLY A 470 39.82 11.08 -6.56
C GLY A 470 39.25 10.43 -7.82
N HIS A 471 40.10 9.63 -8.47
CA HIS A 471 39.75 8.92 -9.70
C HIS A 471 39.70 7.40 -9.42
N PRO A 472 38.51 6.77 -9.44
CA PRO A 472 38.42 5.33 -9.39
C PRO A 472 39.22 4.70 -10.55
N PRO A 473 40.04 3.66 -10.27
CA PRO A 473 40.95 3.10 -11.27
C PRO A 473 40.20 2.33 -12.37
N ASN A 474 39.08 1.71 -12.03
CA ASN A 474 38.24 0.96 -12.96
C ASN A 474 37.03 1.79 -13.37
N ASP A 475 36.59 1.63 -14.62
CA ASP A 475 35.38 2.31 -15.14
C ASP A 475 34.10 1.76 -14.54
N GLU A 476 34.11 0.50 -14.09
CA GLU A 476 32.99 -0.14 -13.38
C GLU A 476 33.52 -0.84 -12.12
N PHE A 477 32.80 -0.67 -11.01
CA PHE A 477 33.13 -1.31 -9.74
C PHE A 477 31.89 -1.45 -8.85
N ILE A 478 32.01 -2.30 -7.82
CA ILE A 478 30.91 -2.64 -6.90
C ILE A 478 31.41 -2.50 -5.47
N CYS A 479 30.56 -1.98 -4.59
CA CYS A 479 30.72 -2.11 -3.15
C CYS A 479 29.65 -3.05 -2.62
N ASP A 480 30.09 -4.16 -2.02
CA ASP A 480 29.25 -5.17 -1.37
C ASP A 480 29.67 -5.26 0.10
N ALA A 481 29.30 -4.25 0.87
CA ALA A 481 29.73 -4.04 2.25
C ALA A 481 28.51 -3.71 3.12
N PRO A 482 28.19 -4.49 4.16
CA PRO A 482 27.02 -4.25 4.98
C PRO A 482 27.12 -2.93 5.77
N VAL A 483 25.97 -2.35 6.11
CA VAL A 483 25.86 -1.04 6.79
C VAL A 483 25.28 -1.22 8.19
N SER A 484 25.87 -0.55 9.19
CA SER A 484 25.52 -0.70 10.61
C SER A 484 24.02 -0.49 10.92
N THR A 485 23.48 -1.33 11.82
CA THR A 485 22.09 -1.23 12.33
C THR A 485 21.92 -0.14 13.38
N GLU A 486 22.99 0.23 14.07
CA GLU A 486 23.04 1.33 15.03
C GLU A 486 23.58 2.62 14.42
N ALA A 487 23.09 3.75 14.93
CA ALA A 487 23.48 5.06 14.45
C ALA A 487 24.76 5.49 15.19
N GLY A 488 25.79 5.84 14.43
CA GLY A 488 27.04 6.37 14.95
C GLY A 488 26.96 7.87 15.25
N LYS A 489 28.14 8.51 15.29
CA LYS A 489 28.25 9.97 15.45
C LYS A 489 27.35 10.69 14.44
N LEU A 490 26.65 11.74 14.90
CA LEU A 490 25.73 12.56 14.09
C LEU A 490 24.53 11.81 13.50
N GLY A 491 24.22 10.60 13.96
CA GLY A 491 23.15 9.79 13.37
C GLY A 491 23.52 9.12 12.04
N GLY A 492 24.79 9.19 11.63
CA GLY A 492 25.32 8.51 10.45
C GLY A 492 25.45 7.00 10.63
N ARG A 493 25.77 6.29 9.55
CA ARG A 493 26.11 4.85 9.57
C ARG A 493 27.54 4.62 9.10
N THR A 494 28.07 3.43 9.36
CA THR A 494 29.39 2.97 8.91
C THR A 494 29.29 1.59 8.27
N VAL A 495 30.36 1.14 7.61
CA VAL A 495 30.50 -0.27 7.22
C VAL A 495 30.70 -1.10 8.49
N ASP A 496 29.99 -2.22 8.57
CA ASP A 496 30.00 -3.14 9.71
C ASP A 496 29.69 -4.55 9.19
N GLU A 497 30.57 -5.53 9.45
CA GLU A 497 30.38 -6.91 9.00
C GLU A 497 29.12 -7.56 9.60
N ALA A 498 28.70 -7.13 10.79
CA ALA A 498 27.45 -7.56 11.44
C ALA A 498 26.23 -6.71 11.02
N GLY A 499 26.42 -5.78 10.09
CA GLY A 499 25.41 -4.85 9.62
C GLY A 499 24.38 -5.46 8.67
N LEU A 500 23.50 -4.60 8.16
CA LEU A 500 22.51 -4.98 7.15
C LEU A 500 23.16 -5.05 5.76
N GLU A 501 22.90 -6.13 5.03
CA GLU A 501 23.38 -6.31 3.66
C GLU A 501 23.08 -5.07 2.81
N ALA A 502 24.12 -4.62 2.11
CA ALA A 502 24.06 -3.44 1.27
C ALA A 502 25.01 -3.57 0.06
N LYS A 503 24.45 -3.33 -1.13
CA LYS A 503 25.17 -3.45 -2.40
C LYS A 503 24.90 -2.28 -3.33
N THR A 504 25.97 -1.73 -3.91
CA THR A 504 25.91 -0.59 -4.83
C THR A 504 26.85 -0.80 -6.01
N GLU A 505 26.34 -0.60 -7.22
CA GLU A 505 27.12 -0.62 -8.46
C GLU A 505 27.47 0.81 -8.88
N PHE A 506 28.67 0.99 -9.42
CA PHE A 506 29.20 2.27 -9.85
C PHE A 506 29.76 2.16 -11.26
N ARG A 507 29.49 3.18 -12.08
CA ARG A 507 30.13 3.36 -13.39
C ARG A 507 30.67 4.78 -13.51
N VAL A 508 31.95 4.92 -13.82
CA VAL A 508 32.59 6.21 -14.09
C VAL A 508 32.05 6.77 -15.41
N LEU A 509 31.49 7.98 -15.35
CA LEU A 509 31.03 8.73 -16.52
C LEU A 509 32.09 9.71 -17.02
N ALA A 510 32.85 10.30 -16.11
CA ALA A 510 33.93 11.23 -16.42
C ALA A 510 34.97 11.26 -15.28
N ARG A 511 36.22 11.55 -15.63
CA ARG A 511 37.30 11.90 -14.70
C ARG A 511 37.76 13.31 -15.06
N ASP A 512 37.61 14.25 -14.14
CA ASP A 512 37.87 15.66 -14.37
C ASP A 512 39.28 16.05 -13.91
N ALA A 513 39.81 17.12 -14.50
CA ALA A 513 41.18 17.60 -14.25
C ALA A 513 41.41 18.11 -12.82
N ASP A 514 40.33 18.43 -12.09
CA ASP A 514 40.34 18.88 -10.69
C ASP A 514 40.46 17.72 -9.68
N ALA A 515 40.88 16.54 -10.15
CA ALA A 515 40.96 15.30 -9.37
C ALA A 515 39.60 14.82 -8.81
N THR A 516 38.49 15.17 -9.47
CA THR A 516 37.18 14.58 -9.19
C THR A 516 36.72 13.64 -10.30
N ALA A 517 35.74 12.79 -10.02
CA ALA A 517 35.10 11.93 -11.02
C ALA A 517 33.58 11.97 -10.88
N LEU A 518 32.88 11.98 -12.01
CA LEU A 518 31.43 11.84 -12.07
C LEU A 518 31.06 10.36 -12.26
N LEU A 519 30.16 9.86 -11.41
CA LEU A 519 29.72 8.47 -11.39
C LEU A 519 28.22 8.37 -11.65
N LEU A 520 27.82 7.36 -12.42
CA LEU A 520 26.49 6.78 -12.36
C LEU A 520 26.48 5.73 -11.24
N VAL A 521 25.51 5.81 -10.35
CA VAL A 521 25.43 4.97 -9.15
C VAL A 521 24.08 4.25 -9.11
N ARG A 522 24.10 2.94 -8.90
CA ARG A 522 22.91 2.08 -8.84
C ARG A 522 22.89 1.29 -7.53
N PRO A 523 22.19 1.78 -6.49
CA PRO A 523 22.06 1.03 -5.24
C PRO A 523 21.02 -0.09 -5.39
N LEU A 524 21.44 -1.34 -5.21
CA LEU A 524 20.56 -2.51 -5.25
C LEU A 524 19.76 -2.67 -3.95
N THR A 525 20.27 -2.12 -2.86
CA THR A 525 19.60 -2.02 -1.55
C THR A 525 19.27 -0.55 -1.22
N GLY A 526 18.72 -0.27 -0.03
CA GLY A 526 18.31 1.07 0.38
C GLY A 526 18.57 1.37 1.85
N ARG A 527 19.84 1.32 2.30
CA ARG A 527 20.22 1.64 3.68
C ARG A 527 20.48 3.14 3.87
N THR A 528 20.34 3.61 5.11
CA THR A 528 20.64 5.01 5.47
C THR A 528 22.08 5.36 5.09
N ASN A 529 22.27 6.46 4.37
CA ASN A 529 23.57 6.95 3.87
C ASN A 529 24.36 5.95 3.00
N GLN A 530 23.76 4.87 2.48
CA GLN A 530 24.45 3.76 1.82
C GLN A 530 25.47 4.20 0.76
N ILE A 531 25.04 5.01 -0.23
CA ILE A 531 25.92 5.45 -1.33
C ILE A 531 27.13 6.22 -0.78
N ARG A 532 26.89 7.11 0.18
CA ARG A 532 27.94 7.96 0.79
C ARG A 532 28.96 7.11 1.53
N ILE A 533 28.51 6.14 2.30
CA ILE A 533 29.35 5.22 3.08
C ILE A 533 30.16 4.32 2.16
N HIS A 534 29.53 3.72 1.15
CA HIS A 534 30.21 2.84 0.20
C HIS A 534 31.33 3.58 -0.54
N LEU A 535 31.04 4.78 -1.05
CA LEU A 535 32.03 5.61 -1.71
C LEU A 535 33.16 6.06 -0.76
N TRP A 536 32.81 6.46 0.47
CA TRP A 536 33.79 6.82 1.49
C TRP A 536 34.68 5.65 1.92
N HIS A 537 34.10 4.47 2.12
CA HIS A 537 34.80 3.23 2.46
C HIS A 537 35.79 2.81 1.37
N LEU A 538 35.41 3.02 0.10
CA LEU A 538 36.29 2.79 -1.04
C LEU A 538 37.36 3.89 -1.23
N GLY A 539 37.37 4.93 -0.40
CA GLY A 539 38.34 6.02 -0.47
C GLY A 539 37.97 7.16 -1.42
N PHE A 540 36.73 7.20 -1.91
CA PHE A 540 36.22 8.20 -2.87
C PHE A 540 35.04 9.00 -2.28
N PRO A 541 35.22 9.78 -1.19
CA PRO A 541 34.12 10.56 -0.60
C PRO A 541 33.46 11.48 -1.62
N ILE A 542 32.16 11.69 -1.45
CA ILE A 542 31.38 12.59 -2.31
C ILE A 542 31.81 14.04 -2.04
N VAL A 543 31.97 14.82 -3.11
CA VAL A 543 32.25 16.25 -3.03
C VAL A 543 31.11 16.96 -2.30
N GLY A 544 31.45 17.80 -1.31
CA GLY A 544 30.48 18.53 -0.49
C GLY A 544 29.80 17.71 0.61
N ASP A 545 30.27 16.50 0.91
CA ASP A 545 29.78 15.74 2.06
C ASP A 545 30.31 16.33 3.39
N ALA A 546 29.41 16.73 4.29
CA ALA A 546 29.76 17.28 5.60
C ALA A 546 30.05 16.22 6.68
N ALA A 547 29.60 14.98 6.47
CA ALA A 547 29.71 13.91 7.47
C ALA A 547 30.83 12.92 7.15
N TYR A 548 31.04 12.58 5.88
CA TYR A 548 32.01 11.57 5.43
C TYR A 548 33.16 12.24 4.68
N LEU A 549 34.17 12.70 5.44
CA LEU A 549 35.27 13.53 4.93
C LEU A 549 36.43 12.70 4.40
N ALA A 550 37.31 13.32 3.61
CA ALA A 550 38.54 12.69 3.13
C ALA A 550 39.41 12.15 4.29
N GLY A 551 40.19 11.10 4.00
CA GLY A 551 41.07 10.47 4.99
C GLY A 551 40.36 9.60 6.04
N GLY A 552 39.10 9.20 5.81
CA GLY A 552 38.37 8.34 6.75
C GLY A 552 37.92 9.07 8.02
N VAL A 553 37.78 10.40 7.97
CA VAL A 553 37.34 11.23 9.10
C VAL A 553 35.83 11.45 9.08
N VAL A 554 35.19 11.28 10.23
CA VAL A 554 33.77 11.64 10.42
C VAL A 554 33.68 13.10 10.88
N GLY A 555 32.91 13.90 10.15
CA GLY A 555 32.73 15.33 10.40
C GLY A 555 32.00 15.67 11.70
N GLU A 556 31.54 16.92 11.77
CA GLU A 556 30.85 17.49 12.94
C GLU A 556 29.37 17.80 12.70
N THR A 557 28.93 17.84 11.44
CA THR A 557 27.53 18.08 11.09
C THR A 557 27.05 17.14 9.99
N GLN A 558 25.75 16.81 9.98
CA GLN A 558 25.15 15.94 8.97
C GLN A 558 24.28 16.73 7.97
N THR A 559 23.69 17.86 8.37
CA THR A 559 22.81 18.68 7.52
C THR A 559 23.50 19.99 7.20
N LEU A 560 23.68 20.25 5.90
CA LEU A 560 24.23 21.49 5.37
C LEU A 560 23.28 22.67 5.65
N ALA A 561 23.83 23.88 5.74
CA ALA A 561 23.08 25.12 5.63
C ALA A 561 22.76 25.42 4.15
N VAL A 562 21.76 26.27 3.89
CA VAL A 562 21.32 26.60 2.52
C VAL A 562 22.43 27.25 1.67
N GLY A 563 23.37 27.96 2.31
CA GLY A 563 24.50 28.60 1.63
C GLY A 563 25.76 27.76 1.49
N ASP A 564 25.81 26.54 2.05
CA ASP A 564 26.99 25.68 1.97
C ASP A 564 27.16 25.09 0.56
N ALA A 565 28.38 24.65 0.23
CA ALA A 565 28.62 23.87 -0.97
C ALA A 565 27.76 22.58 -0.96
N PRO A 566 27.04 22.25 -2.06
CA PRO A 566 26.09 21.16 -2.04
C PRO A 566 26.79 19.80 -2.00
N LEU A 567 26.16 18.84 -1.31
CA LEU A 567 26.49 17.43 -1.49
C LEU A 567 26.23 17.05 -2.96
N CYS A 568 27.27 16.68 -3.68
CA CYS A 568 27.20 16.32 -5.10
C CYS A 568 26.68 14.89 -5.29
N LEU A 569 25.48 14.63 -4.78
CA LEU A 569 24.72 13.39 -4.93
C LEU A 569 23.28 13.73 -5.35
N HIS A 570 22.85 13.16 -6.47
CA HIS A 570 21.55 13.45 -7.08
C HIS A 570 20.83 12.16 -7.47
N ALA A 571 19.60 11.96 -6.98
CA ALA A 571 18.72 10.89 -7.41
C ALA A 571 18.13 11.24 -8.79
N GLN A 572 18.83 10.87 -9.86
CA GLN A 572 18.46 11.27 -11.22
C GLN A 572 17.18 10.60 -11.70
N ARG A 573 17.06 9.28 -11.54
CA ARG A 573 15.97 8.52 -12.15
C ARG A 573 15.48 7.38 -11.26
N ILE A 574 14.16 7.15 -11.28
CA ILE A 574 13.52 6.04 -10.58
C ILE A 574 12.53 5.32 -11.49
N THR A 575 12.49 3.99 -11.43
CA THR A 575 11.56 3.15 -12.19
C THR A 575 10.87 2.15 -11.27
N PHE A 576 9.54 2.08 -11.31
CA PHE A 576 8.73 1.19 -10.47
C PHE A 576 7.40 0.84 -11.15
N THR A 577 6.66 -0.11 -10.58
CA THR A 577 5.31 -0.49 -11.05
C THR A 577 4.27 0.44 -10.45
N HIS A 578 3.52 1.13 -11.30
CA HIS A 578 2.52 2.10 -10.88
C HIS A 578 1.37 1.43 -10.08
N PRO A 579 0.97 1.96 -8.90
CA PRO A 579 0.04 1.27 -8.00
C PRO A 579 -1.42 1.21 -8.51
N LEU A 580 -1.76 2.04 -9.49
CA LEU A 580 -3.08 2.09 -10.12
C LEU A 580 -3.10 1.35 -11.46
N THR A 581 -2.39 1.86 -12.47
CA THR A 581 -2.29 1.27 -13.82
C THR A 581 -1.54 -0.05 -13.91
N LYS A 582 -0.70 -0.41 -12.92
CA LYS A 582 0.17 -1.60 -12.91
C LYS A 582 1.24 -1.64 -14.01
N GLU A 583 1.44 -0.54 -14.73
CA GLU A 583 2.48 -0.41 -15.75
C GLU A 583 3.83 -0.05 -15.10
N ARG A 584 4.94 -0.45 -15.74
CA ARG A 584 6.29 -0.03 -15.31
C ARG A 584 6.52 1.40 -15.79
N VAL A 585 6.63 2.34 -14.85
CA VAL A 585 6.77 3.78 -15.11
C VAL A 585 8.15 4.27 -14.66
N SER A 586 8.65 5.32 -15.31
CA SER A 586 9.97 5.90 -15.03
C SER A 586 9.91 7.41 -14.98
N PHE A 587 10.58 8.01 -14.00
CA PHE A 587 10.63 9.46 -13.81
C PHE A 587 12.06 9.91 -13.61
N GLU A 588 12.40 11.05 -14.21
CA GLU A 588 13.74 11.62 -14.23
C GLU A 588 13.72 13.08 -13.80
N ALA A 589 14.70 13.48 -13.00
CA ALA A 589 14.98 14.87 -12.66
C ALA A 589 16.18 15.36 -13.48
N GLU A 590 16.12 16.63 -13.89
CA GLU A 590 17.22 17.29 -14.58
C GLU A 590 18.51 17.23 -13.75
N PRO A 591 19.64 16.83 -14.34
CA PRO A 591 20.92 16.83 -13.65
C PRO A 591 21.29 18.22 -13.13
N PRO A 592 21.78 18.35 -11.89
CA PRO A 592 22.27 19.62 -11.37
C PRO A 592 23.53 20.07 -12.10
N GLY A 593 23.83 21.37 -12.10
CA GLY A 593 24.94 21.95 -12.86
C GLY A 593 26.31 21.33 -12.58
N TRP A 594 26.56 20.87 -11.34
CA TRP A 594 27.81 20.17 -10.97
C TRP A 594 27.96 18.80 -11.63
N ALA A 595 26.89 18.22 -12.17
CA ALA A 595 26.91 16.93 -12.88
C ALA A 595 27.22 17.07 -14.38
N SER A 596 27.53 18.28 -14.86
CA SER A 596 27.96 18.50 -16.24
C SER A 596 29.26 17.75 -16.52
N VAL A 597 29.31 17.05 -17.66
CA VAL A 597 30.54 16.44 -18.19
C VAL A 597 31.16 17.43 -19.15
N ASP A 598 32.37 17.90 -18.85
CA ASP A 598 33.12 18.73 -19.79
C ASP A 598 33.57 17.85 -20.96
N ARG A 599 32.84 17.89 -22.09
CA ARG A 599 33.12 17.05 -23.27
C ARG A 599 34.35 17.53 -24.06
N SER A 600 35.04 18.57 -23.60
CA SER A 600 36.18 19.18 -24.29
C SER A 600 37.48 18.36 -24.25
N SER A 601 37.55 17.27 -23.49
CA SER A 601 38.77 16.45 -23.34
C SER A 601 38.76 15.09 -24.07
N SER A 602 37.78 14.80 -24.92
CA SER A 602 37.71 13.53 -25.69
C SER A 602 38.36 13.56 -27.08
N LEU A 603 39.20 14.57 -27.37
CA LEU A 603 40.06 14.63 -28.55
C LEU A 603 41.46 15.13 -28.14
N ALA A 604 42.31 14.21 -27.65
CA ALA A 604 43.77 14.34 -27.68
C ALA A 604 44.40 12.95 -27.65
#